data_AF-A0A1K1QHA3-F1
#
_entry.id   AF-A0A1K1QHA3-F1
#
_cell.length_a   1.000
_cell.length_b   1.000
_cell.length_c   1.000
_cell.angle_alpha   90.00
_cell.angle_beta   90.00
_cell.angle_gamma   90.00
#
_symmetry.space_group_name_H-M   'P 1'
#
loop_
_entity.id
_entity.type
_entity.pdbx_description
1 polymer ?
#
loop_
_entity_poly.entity_id
_entity_poly.type
_entity_poly.pdbx_seq_one_letter_code
_entity_poly.pdbx_strand_id
1 'polypeptide(L)'
;MRPRSTVFAALTTMIAIGLAGCGQAPPAPPRDQGLPVTTVAPQADPAARWADAYCDAVTHLVRTLAQLPAVDPSTPQQASRTSSDLLSSVVAGLDRSLAGLNALGAPPVPSADGGREDVIGQFTGIRQQAESARQRIDAVRGDAAATKAALGEAKATLDRLDALDYLKGLRAAPALAAAEQRAPACRQLGQPPR
;
A
#
# COMPACT_ATOMS: atom_id res chain seq x y z
N MET A 1 -0.07 -31.98 -4.40
CA MET A 1 0.97 -33.03 -4.42
C MET A 1 2.32 -32.35 -4.68
N ARG A 2 3.30 -32.49 -3.78
CA ARG A 2 4.66 -31.93 -3.93
C ARG A 2 5.60 -33.05 -4.38
N PRO A 3 6.47 -32.85 -5.38
CA PRO A 3 7.63 -33.69 -5.54
C PRO A 3 8.81 -33.12 -4.73
N ARG A 4 9.38 -34.00 -3.91
CA ARG A 4 10.62 -33.82 -3.15
C ARG A 4 11.67 -34.64 -3.90
N SER A 5 12.84 -34.06 -4.19
CA SER A 5 14.00 -34.86 -4.63
C SER A 5 15.23 -34.44 -3.84
N THR A 6 15.54 -35.27 -2.85
CA THR A 6 16.82 -35.40 -2.17
C THR A 6 17.76 -36.26 -3.02
N VAL A 7 19.01 -35.83 -3.19
CA VAL A 7 20.11 -36.72 -3.58
C VAL A 7 21.22 -36.58 -2.56
N PHE A 8 21.47 -37.69 -1.88
CA PHE A 8 22.59 -37.98 -0.97
C PHE A 8 23.81 -38.45 -1.77
N ALA A 9 25.00 -38.05 -1.33
CA ALA A 9 26.24 -38.84 -1.40
C ALA A 9 27.22 -38.20 -0.38
N ALA A 10 27.49 -38.81 0.78
CA ALA A 10 28.42 -39.93 1.00
C ALA A 10 29.88 -39.51 0.70
N LEU A 11 30.93 -39.68 1.51
CA LEU A 11 31.29 -40.50 2.68
C LEU A 11 32.62 -39.92 3.21
N THR A 12 32.92 -40.03 4.51
CA THR A 12 34.11 -40.77 5.01
C THR A 12 34.31 -40.61 6.52
N THR A 13 34.53 -41.77 7.13
CA THR A 13 34.66 -42.08 8.55
C THR A 13 36.08 -41.80 9.03
N MET A 14 36.27 -41.22 10.23
CA MET A 14 37.38 -41.64 11.09
C MET A 14 37.08 -41.39 12.56
N ILE A 15 37.01 -42.49 13.31
CA ILE A 15 36.90 -42.54 14.77
C ILE A 15 38.33 -42.55 15.32
N ALA A 16 38.62 -41.67 16.29
CA ALA A 16 39.73 -41.84 17.23
C ALA A 16 39.28 -41.34 18.61
N ILE A 17 39.19 -42.27 19.56
CA ILE A 17 38.97 -42.02 20.99
C ILE A 17 40.35 -41.80 21.61
N GLY A 18 40.55 -40.65 22.27
CA GLY A 18 41.74 -40.36 23.06
C GLY A 18 41.34 -39.58 24.33
N LEU A 19 41.33 -40.27 25.47
CA LEU A 19 41.27 -39.69 26.81
C LEU A 19 42.70 -39.34 27.27
N ALA A 20 43.02 -38.06 27.44
CA ALA A 20 44.11 -37.59 28.31
C ALA A 20 44.09 -36.05 28.50
N GLY A 21 44.06 -35.61 29.76
CA GLY A 21 45.01 -34.61 30.28
C GLY A 21 44.86 -33.11 29.94
N CYS A 22 44.46 -32.36 30.97
CA CYS A 22 44.75 -30.95 31.31
C CYS A 22 45.55 -30.04 30.35
N GLY A 23 44.92 -28.90 30.02
CA GLY A 23 45.51 -27.56 30.21
C GLY A 23 46.58 -27.06 29.24
N GLN A 24 46.17 -26.37 28.17
CA GLN A 24 46.79 -25.13 27.64
C GLN A 24 46.08 -24.70 26.35
N ALA A 25 45.68 -23.43 26.26
CA ALA A 25 45.05 -22.88 25.07
C ALA A 25 46.09 -22.67 23.94
N PRO A 26 45.81 -23.08 22.69
CA PRO A 26 46.71 -22.86 21.57
C PRO A 26 46.79 -21.38 21.15
N PRO A 27 47.93 -20.92 20.61
CA PRO A 27 48.09 -19.55 20.14
C PRO A 27 47.18 -19.25 18.95
N ALA A 28 46.61 -18.04 18.94
CA ALA A 28 45.73 -17.56 17.89
C ALA A 28 46.42 -17.57 16.50
N PRO A 29 45.70 -17.90 15.42
CA PRO A 29 46.23 -17.75 14.06
C PRO A 29 46.52 -16.28 13.72
N PRO A 30 47.44 -16.01 12.78
CA PRO A 30 47.84 -14.65 12.43
C PRO A 30 46.63 -13.83 11.98
N ARG A 31 46.54 -12.60 12.51
CA ARG A 31 45.59 -11.59 12.07
C ARG A 31 45.91 -11.20 10.63
N ASP A 32 45.20 -11.78 9.69
CA ASP A 32 45.11 -11.22 8.34
C ASP A 32 44.57 -9.79 8.48
N GLN A 33 45.38 -8.87 7.98
CA GLN A 33 45.13 -7.44 8.05
C GLN A 33 43.82 -7.14 7.34
N GLY A 34 42.91 -6.52 8.10
CA GLY A 34 41.57 -6.18 7.65
C GLY A 34 41.62 -5.36 6.36
N LEU A 35 41.14 -5.96 5.28
CA LEU A 35 40.34 -5.20 4.34
C LEU A 35 39.12 -4.74 5.12
N PRO A 36 38.79 -3.43 5.15
CA PRO A 36 37.52 -3.02 5.69
C PRO A 36 36.46 -3.72 4.84
N VAL A 37 35.81 -4.75 5.40
CA VAL A 37 34.47 -5.11 4.97
C VAL A 37 33.65 -3.91 5.38
N THR A 38 33.60 -2.93 4.48
CA THR A 38 32.55 -1.92 4.49
C THR A 38 31.29 -2.76 4.40
N THR A 39 30.68 -3.02 5.55
CA THR A 39 29.31 -3.46 5.60
C THR A 39 28.57 -2.26 5.05
N VAL A 40 28.36 -2.27 3.73
CA VAL A 40 27.47 -1.33 3.07
C VAL A 40 26.11 -1.69 3.65
N ALA A 41 25.75 -1.03 4.76
CA ALA A 41 24.35 -0.88 5.11
C ALA A 41 23.68 -0.44 3.81
N PRO A 42 22.63 -1.14 3.31
CA PRO A 42 22.00 -0.77 2.06
C PRO A 42 21.66 0.71 2.16
N GLN A 43 22.36 1.54 1.38
CA GLN A 43 22.11 2.97 1.38
C GLN A 43 20.65 3.11 0.98
N ALA A 44 19.81 3.61 1.90
CA ALA A 44 18.37 3.58 1.73
C ALA A 44 18.01 4.28 0.42
N ASP A 45 17.56 3.51 -0.57
CA ASP A 45 17.27 4.03 -1.91
C ASP A 45 16.23 5.16 -1.80
N PRO A 46 16.61 6.42 -2.10
CA PRO A 46 15.69 7.55 -2.03
C PRO A 46 14.43 7.34 -2.88
N ALA A 47 14.53 6.65 -4.02
CA ALA A 47 13.40 6.31 -4.86
C ALA A 47 12.45 5.31 -4.19
N ALA A 48 13.01 4.30 -3.50
CA ALA A 48 12.20 3.34 -2.73
C ALA A 48 11.49 4.00 -1.56
N ARG A 49 12.14 4.91 -0.84
CA ARG A 49 11.50 5.64 0.27
C ARG A 49 10.39 6.57 -0.22
N TRP A 50 10.61 7.26 -1.33
CA TRP A 50 9.58 8.14 -1.91
C TRP A 50 8.39 7.32 -2.42
N ALA A 51 8.65 6.20 -3.13
CA ALA A 51 7.61 5.29 -3.59
C ALA A 51 6.81 4.69 -2.42
N ASP A 52 7.48 4.32 -1.32
CA ASP A 52 6.80 3.81 -0.12
C ASP A 52 5.88 4.86 0.51
N ALA A 53 6.33 6.10 0.67
CA ALA A 53 5.50 7.19 1.16
C ALA A 53 4.32 7.51 0.24
N TYR A 54 4.52 7.45 -1.09
CA TYR A 54 3.44 7.57 -2.07
C TYR A 54 2.38 6.49 -1.89
N CYS A 55 2.81 5.23 -1.79
CA CYS A 55 1.90 4.11 -1.60
C CYS A 55 1.20 4.13 -0.23
N ASP A 56 1.87 4.59 0.83
CA ASP A 56 1.24 4.76 2.14
C ASP A 56 0.12 5.82 2.08
N ALA A 57 0.37 6.95 1.41
CA ALA A 57 -0.64 7.99 1.18
C ALA A 57 -1.88 7.43 0.47
N VAL A 58 -1.69 6.62 -0.58
CA VAL A 58 -2.80 5.95 -1.31
C VAL A 58 -3.48 4.88 -0.45
N THR A 59 -2.75 4.17 0.41
CA THR A 59 -3.28 3.09 1.25
C THR A 59 -4.33 3.58 2.24
N HIS A 60 -4.30 4.86 2.63
CA HIS A 60 -5.37 5.45 3.45
C HIS A 60 -6.74 5.35 2.79
N LEU A 61 -6.84 5.62 1.49
CA LEU A 61 -8.08 5.47 0.74
C LEU A 61 -8.50 4.00 0.70
N VAL A 62 -7.60 3.10 0.30
CA VAL A 62 -7.89 1.66 0.17
C VAL A 62 -8.38 1.07 1.50
N ARG A 63 -7.74 1.42 2.62
CA ARG A 63 -8.19 0.99 3.96
C ARG A 63 -9.56 1.55 4.31
N THR A 64 -9.83 2.80 3.93
CA THR A 64 -11.14 3.43 4.15
C THR A 64 -12.22 2.71 3.34
N LEU A 65 -11.94 2.40 2.07
CA LEU A 65 -12.87 1.67 1.19
C LEU A 65 -13.15 0.25 1.71
N ALA A 66 -12.14 -0.43 2.26
CA ALA A 66 -12.30 -1.76 2.87
C ALA A 66 -13.12 -1.75 4.18
N GLN A 67 -13.28 -0.59 4.82
CA GLN A 67 -13.96 -0.42 6.10
C GLN A 67 -15.22 0.45 5.97
N LEU A 68 -15.78 0.56 4.76
CA LEU A 68 -16.97 1.37 4.56
C LEU A 68 -18.15 0.84 5.39
N PRO A 69 -18.93 1.75 5.99
CA PRO A 69 -20.14 1.34 6.69
C PRO A 69 -21.15 0.77 5.68
N ALA A 70 -21.91 -0.23 6.11
CA ALA A 70 -22.99 -0.78 5.30
C ALA A 70 -24.18 0.19 5.23
N VAL A 71 -24.86 0.21 4.08
CA VAL A 71 -26.13 0.92 3.92
C VAL A 71 -27.25 0.09 4.55
N ASP A 72 -28.10 0.72 5.37
CA ASP A 72 -29.30 0.12 5.95
C ASP A 72 -30.53 0.43 5.09
N PRO A 73 -31.07 -0.57 4.36
CA PRO A 73 -32.22 -0.37 3.48
C PRO A 73 -33.57 -0.53 4.19
N SER A 74 -33.62 -0.65 5.52
CA SER A 74 -34.86 -0.92 6.28
C SER A 74 -35.95 0.14 6.08
N THR A 75 -35.56 1.40 5.87
CA THR A 75 -36.46 2.52 5.55
C THR A 75 -35.76 3.49 4.61
N PRO A 76 -36.49 4.31 3.82
CA PRO A 76 -35.89 5.37 3.02
C PRO A 76 -35.01 6.31 3.84
N GLN A 77 -35.44 6.67 5.06
CA GLN A 77 -34.70 7.56 5.95
C GLN A 77 -33.37 6.94 6.41
N GLN A 78 -33.38 5.65 6.79
CA GLN A 78 -32.14 4.95 7.18
C GLN A 78 -31.22 4.75 5.98
N ALA A 79 -31.78 4.45 4.80
CA ALA A 79 -30.99 4.30 3.57
C ALA A 79 -30.30 5.60 3.19
N SER A 80 -31.00 6.75 3.23
CA SER A 80 -30.39 8.06 2.99
C SER A 80 -29.28 8.33 4.02
N ARG A 81 -29.57 8.15 5.32
CA ARG A 81 -28.62 8.46 6.39
C ARG A 81 -27.35 7.63 6.29
N THR A 82 -27.47 6.32 6.24
CA THR A 82 -26.31 5.42 6.21
C THR A 82 -25.49 5.57 4.93
N SER A 83 -26.12 5.96 3.82
CA SER A 83 -25.40 6.27 2.58
C SER A 83 -24.67 7.61 2.63
N SER A 84 -25.25 8.62 3.29
CA SER A 84 -24.53 9.87 3.57
C SER A 84 -23.31 9.62 4.47
N ASP A 85 -23.45 8.75 5.48
CA ASP A 85 -22.35 8.34 6.37
C ASP A 85 -21.24 7.58 5.60
N LEU A 86 -21.63 6.70 4.69
CA LEU A 86 -20.71 6.01 3.78
C LEU A 86 -19.93 7.02 2.93
N LEU A 87 -20.60 7.93 2.25
CA LEU A 87 -19.94 8.94 1.41
C LEU A 87 -19.06 9.89 2.23
N SER A 88 -19.48 10.23 3.44
CA SER A 88 -18.65 11.01 4.37
C SER A 88 -17.35 10.28 4.71
N SER A 89 -17.40 8.95 4.88
CA SER A 89 -16.20 8.13 5.11
C SER A 89 -15.29 8.13 3.90
N VAL A 90 -15.84 8.03 2.68
CA VAL A 90 -15.08 8.10 1.42
C VAL A 90 -14.38 9.44 1.26
N VAL A 91 -15.09 10.55 1.49
CA VAL A 91 -14.52 11.92 1.44
C VAL A 91 -13.36 12.05 2.43
N ALA A 92 -13.53 11.56 3.67
CA ALA A 92 -12.46 11.60 4.67
C ALA A 92 -11.23 10.73 4.28
N GLY A 93 -11.46 9.58 3.65
CA GLY A 93 -10.38 8.74 3.10
C GLY A 93 -9.60 9.43 1.98
N LEU A 94 -10.32 10.10 1.07
CA LEU A 94 -9.74 10.90 -0.01
C LEU A 94 -8.96 12.10 0.54
N ASP A 95 -9.50 12.81 1.53
CA ASP A 95 -8.84 13.95 2.18
C ASP A 95 -7.50 13.55 2.81
N ARG A 96 -7.44 12.43 3.53
CA ARG A 96 -6.19 11.91 4.10
C ARG A 96 -5.17 11.53 3.02
N SER A 97 -5.64 10.90 1.95
CA SER A 97 -4.76 10.48 0.85
C SER A 97 -4.20 11.67 0.09
N LEU A 98 -5.05 12.67 -0.19
CA LEU A 98 -4.64 13.95 -0.79
C LEU A 98 -3.64 14.69 0.10
N ALA A 99 -3.89 14.76 1.40
CA ALA A 99 -2.94 15.37 2.33
C ALA A 99 -1.58 14.67 2.31
N GLY A 100 -1.57 13.33 2.33
CA GLY A 100 -0.34 12.53 2.23
C GLY A 100 0.41 12.76 0.92
N LEU A 101 -0.30 12.74 -0.22
CA LEU A 101 0.29 12.97 -1.54
C LEU A 101 0.88 14.38 -1.69
N ASN A 102 0.19 15.41 -1.17
CA ASN A 102 0.66 16.79 -1.19
C ASN A 102 1.82 17.06 -0.22
N ALA A 103 1.94 16.26 0.85
CA ALA A 103 3.05 16.35 1.79
C ALA A 103 4.35 15.69 1.27
N LEU A 104 4.27 14.93 0.16
CA LEU A 104 5.45 14.37 -0.47
C LEU A 104 6.34 15.48 -1.02
N GLY A 105 7.61 15.46 -0.64
CA GLY A 105 8.63 16.28 -1.30
C GLY A 105 8.77 15.93 -2.78
N ALA A 106 9.58 16.72 -3.51
CA ALA A 106 9.88 16.47 -4.90
C ALA A 106 10.37 15.01 -5.11
N PRO A 107 9.89 14.32 -6.14
CA PRO A 107 10.34 12.97 -6.44
C PRO A 107 11.81 12.98 -6.82
N PRO A 108 12.56 11.91 -6.49
CA PRO A 108 13.95 11.77 -6.90
C PRO A 108 14.11 11.62 -8.42
N VAL A 109 13.01 11.40 -9.14
CA VAL A 109 12.94 11.31 -10.61
C VAL A 109 11.92 12.34 -11.10
N PRO A 110 12.32 13.39 -11.84
CA PRO A 110 11.43 14.48 -12.23
C PRO A 110 10.18 14.04 -13.01
N SER A 111 10.28 12.98 -13.82
CA SER A 111 9.15 12.46 -14.60
C SER A 111 8.01 11.90 -13.74
N ALA A 112 8.23 11.69 -12.44
CA ALA A 112 7.23 11.20 -11.51
C ALA A 112 6.29 12.28 -10.97
N ASP A 113 6.64 13.56 -11.12
CA ASP A 113 5.80 14.65 -10.65
C ASP A 113 4.46 14.68 -11.37
N GLY A 114 4.47 14.52 -12.70
CA GLY A 114 3.23 14.45 -13.49
C GLY A 114 2.33 13.27 -13.07
N GLY A 115 2.93 12.11 -12.75
CA GLY A 115 2.17 10.96 -12.27
C GLY A 115 1.51 11.19 -10.90
N ARG A 116 2.17 11.94 -10.00
CA ARG A 116 1.58 12.35 -8.72
C ARG A 116 0.46 13.36 -8.92
N GLU A 117 0.69 14.38 -9.75
CA GLU A 117 -0.28 15.44 -10.04
C GLU A 117 -1.55 14.89 -10.68
N ASP A 118 -1.44 13.94 -11.61
CA ASP A 118 -2.57 13.25 -12.22
C ASP A 118 -3.45 12.54 -11.18
N VAL A 119 -2.83 11.82 -10.23
CA VAL A 119 -3.56 11.12 -9.16
C VAL A 119 -4.21 12.10 -8.18
N ILE A 120 -3.52 13.18 -7.83
CA ILE A 120 -4.10 14.27 -7.02
C ILE A 120 -5.33 14.87 -7.72
N GLY A 121 -5.25 15.12 -9.03
CA GLY A 121 -6.36 15.65 -9.83
C GLY A 121 -7.56 14.70 -9.83
N GLN A 122 -7.33 13.42 -10.06
CA GLN A 122 -8.39 12.39 -10.04
C GLN A 122 -9.04 12.28 -8.65
N PHE A 123 -8.24 12.22 -7.58
CA PHE A 123 -8.75 12.12 -6.21
C PHE A 123 -9.56 13.36 -5.83
N THR A 124 -9.11 14.54 -6.23
CA THR A 124 -9.83 15.80 -6.01
C THR A 124 -11.18 15.81 -6.72
N GLY A 125 -11.22 15.41 -8.00
CA GLY A 125 -12.45 15.35 -8.77
C GLY A 125 -13.47 14.36 -8.18
N ILE A 126 -13.00 13.19 -7.74
CA ILE A 126 -13.89 12.20 -7.14
C ILE A 126 -14.38 12.63 -5.76
N ARG A 127 -13.51 13.24 -4.94
CA ARG A 127 -13.89 13.81 -3.65
C ARG A 127 -15.04 14.80 -3.80
N GLN A 128 -14.95 15.71 -4.77
CA GLN A 128 -16.01 16.69 -5.04
C GLN A 128 -17.33 16.01 -5.43
N GLN A 129 -17.28 14.94 -6.22
CA GLN A 129 -18.46 14.21 -6.65
C GLN A 129 -19.10 13.39 -5.50
N ALA A 130 -18.28 12.75 -4.68
CA ALA A 130 -18.74 12.04 -3.48
C ALA A 130 -19.41 13.01 -2.50
N GLU A 131 -18.81 14.19 -2.29
CA GLU A 131 -19.39 15.24 -1.45
C GLU A 131 -20.70 15.79 -2.03
N SER A 132 -20.76 16.03 -3.34
CA SER A 132 -21.99 16.45 -4.01
C SER A 132 -23.10 15.40 -3.93
N ALA A 133 -22.77 14.11 -4.07
CA ALA A 133 -23.73 13.03 -3.89
C ALA A 133 -24.25 12.97 -2.46
N ARG A 134 -23.37 13.13 -1.45
CA ARG A 134 -23.74 13.18 -0.03
C ARG A 134 -24.76 14.29 0.24
N GLN A 135 -24.44 15.51 -0.21
CA GLN A 135 -25.32 16.67 -0.03
C GLN A 135 -26.69 16.47 -0.70
N ARG A 136 -26.73 15.84 -1.87
CA ARG A 136 -28.00 15.54 -2.55
C ARG A 136 -28.83 14.49 -1.82
N ILE A 137 -28.22 13.42 -1.31
CA ILE A 137 -28.90 12.42 -0.48
C ILE A 137 -29.47 13.08 0.79
N ASP A 138 -28.72 13.97 1.42
CA ASP A 138 -29.18 14.70 2.60
C ASP A 138 -30.35 15.64 2.29
N ALA A 139 -30.36 16.28 1.12
CA ALA A 139 -31.42 17.19 0.69
C ALA A 139 -32.76 16.48 0.38
N VAL A 140 -32.71 15.23 -0.08
CA VAL A 140 -33.91 14.46 -0.48
C VAL A 140 -34.35 13.44 0.57
N ARG A 141 -33.82 13.56 1.80
CA ARG A 141 -34.04 12.59 2.88
C ARG A 141 -35.53 12.37 3.15
N GLY A 142 -35.96 11.11 3.08
CA GLY A 142 -37.35 10.70 3.30
C GLY A 142 -38.22 10.64 2.05
N ASP A 143 -37.74 11.13 0.90
CA ASP A 143 -38.31 10.80 -0.41
C ASP A 143 -37.64 9.54 -0.95
N ALA A 144 -38.39 8.45 -1.04
CA ALA A 144 -37.87 7.15 -1.45
C ALA A 144 -37.39 7.13 -2.92
N ALA A 145 -38.09 7.80 -3.83
CA ALA A 145 -37.75 7.81 -5.24
C ALA A 145 -36.51 8.66 -5.50
N ALA A 146 -36.47 9.86 -4.92
CA ALA A 146 -35.33 10.76 -5.03
C ALA A 146 -34.09 10.20 -4.31
N THR A 147 -34.26 9.56 -3.15
CA THR A 147 -33.18 8.85 -2.45
C THR A 147 -32.61 7.76 -3.34
N LYS A 148 -33.45 6.90 -3.93
CA LYS A 148 -32.98 5.81 -4.81
C LYS A 148 -32.15 6.33 -5.99
N ALA A 149 -32.57 7.44 -6.62
CA ALA A 149 -31.81 8.05 -7.71
C ALA A 149 -30.45 8.57 -7.24
N ALA A 150 -30.41 9.30 -6.12
CA ALA A 150 -29.17 9.84 -5.55
C ALA A 150 -28.19 8.73 -5.12
N LEU A 151 -28.70 7.61 -4.60
CA LEU A 151 -27.90 6.42 -4.27
C LEU A 151 -27.28 5.76 -5.51
N GLY A 152 -28.00 5.74 -6.63
CA GLY A 152 -27.46 5.23 -7.90
C GLY A 152 -26.26 6.04 -8.39
N GLU A 153 -26.33 7.36 -8.29
CA GLU A 153 -25.21 8.25 -8.65
C GLU A 153 -24.03 8.14 -7.68
N ALA A 154 -24.31 7.99 -6.38
CA ALA A 154 -23.29 7.71 -5.37
C ALA A 154 -22.56 6.40 -5.70
N LYS A 155 -23.28 5.33 -6.02
CA LYS A 155 -22.69 4.06 -6.46
C LYS A 155 -21.82 4.22 -7.70
N ALA A 156 -22.27 4.95 -8.72
CA ALA A 156 -21.46 5.21 -9.91
C ALA A 156 -20.16 5.99 -9.62
N THR A 157 -20.13 6.77 -8.52
CA THR A 157 -18.92 7.45 -8.05
C THR A 157 -17.97 6.48 -7.36
N LEU A 158 -18.49 5.56 -6.53
CA LEU A 158 -17.69 4.52 -5.88
C LEU A 158 -17.11 3.52 -6.89
N ASP A 159 -17.91 3.12 -7.89
CA ASP A 159 -17.45 2.18 -8.93
C ASP A 159 -16.29 2.79 -9.75
N ARG A 160 -16.27 4.12 -9.93
CA ARG A 160 -15.15 4.81 -10.56
C ARG A 160 -13.92 4.88 -9.67
N LEU A 161 -14.06 4.96 -8.35
CA LEU A 161 -12.93 4.84 -7.43
C LEU A 161 -12.30 3.45 -7.54
N ASP A 162 -13.11 2.40 -7.52
CA ASP A 162 -12.64 1.01 -7.59
C ASP A 162 -11.89 0.71 -8.90
N ALA A 163 -12.33 1.32 -10.00
CA ALA A 163 -11.68 1.18 -11.30
C ALA A 163 -10.36 1.97 -11.47
N LEU A 164 -9.98 2.82 -10.51
CA LEU A 164 -8.75 3.61 -10.63
C LEU A 164 -7.50 2.75 -10.44
N ASP A 165 -6.56 2.91 -11.35
CA ASP A 165 -5.19 2.44 -11.16
C ASP A 165 -4.38 3.48 -10.39
N TYR A 166 -4.42 3.37 -9.06
CA TYR A 166 -3.72 4.29 -8.15
C TYR A 166 -2.19 4.27 -8.30
N LEU A 167 -1.63 3.22 -8.89
CA LEU A 167 -0.18 3.03 -9.05
C LEU A 167 0.30 3.41 -10.45
N LYS A 168 -0.60 3.82 -11.35
CA LYS A 168 -0.26 4.18 -12.74
C LYS A 168 0.83 5.25 -12.80
N GLY A 169 0.72 6.31 -12.00
CA GLY A 169 1.70 7.40 -11.96
C GLY A 169 3.09 6.95 -11.51
N LEU A 170 3.16 6.01 -10.57
CA LEU A 170 4.40 5.42 -10.08
C LEU A 170 5.05 4.51 -11.14
N ARG A 171 4.24 3.69 -11.82
CA ARG A 171 4.69 2.73 -12.84
C ARG A 171 5.08 3.38 -14.18
N ALA A 172 4.66 4.62 -14.43
CA ALA A 172 5.04 5.38 -15.62
C ALA A 172 6.54 5.72 -15.67
N ALA A 173 7.23 5.77 -14.51
CA ALA A 173 8.67 6.01 -14.44
C ALA A 173 9.42 4.69 -14.13
N PRO A 174 10.30 4.17 -15.03
CA PRO A 174 10.95 2.86 -14.83
C PRO A 174 11.72 2.72 -13.52
N ALA A 175 12.40 3.79 -13.10
CA ALA A 175 13.13 3.83 -11.83
C ALA A 175 12.20 3.70 -10.61
N LEU A 176 10.97 4.21 -10.70
CA LEU A 176 9.98 4.10 -9.64
C LEU A 176 9.17 2.79 -9.70
N ALA A 177 8.95 2.23 -10.89
CA ALA A 177 8.38 0.90 -11.03
C ALA A 177 9.26 -0.18 -10.34
N ALA A 178 10.58 -0.06 -10.46
CA ALA A 178 11.50 -0.93 -9.73
C ALA A 178 11.52 -0.63 -8.21
N ALA A 179 11.28 0.61 -7.83
CA ALA A 179 11.22 1.05 -6.44
C ALA A 179 9.95 0.57 -5.72
N GLU A 180 8.82 0.56 -6.43
CA GLU A 180 7.52 0.03 -5.98
C GLU A 180 7.64 -1.40 -5.45
N GLN A 181 8.33 -2.29 -6.18
CA GLN A 181 8.49 -3.69 -5.76
C GLN A 181 9.26 -3.81 -4.43
N ARG A 182 10.12 -2.84 -4.15
CA ARG A 182 10.95 -2.78 -2.93
C ARG A 182 10.23 -2.07 -1.79
N ALA A 183 9.25 -1.23 -2.07
CA ALA A 183 8.42 -0.51 -1.10
C ALA A 183 7.36 -1.42 -0.43
N PRO A 184 7.43 -1.63 0.91
CA PRO A 184 6.46 -2.43 1.63
C PRO A 184 5.00 -1.99 1.47
N ALA A 185 4.70 -0.68 1.50
CA ALA A 185 3.33 -0.18 1.37
C ALA A 185 2.74 -0.51 -0.01
N CYS A 186 3.53 -0.36 -1.08
CA CYS A 186 3.10 -0.69 -2.44
C CYS A 186 2.77 -2.18 -2.61
N ARG A 187 3.54 -3.06 -1.98
CA ARG A 187 3.28 -4.51 -2.03
C ARG A 187 1.94 -4.90 -1.37
N GLN A 188 1.47 -4.13 -0.38
CA GLN A 188 0.17 -4.37 0.24
C GLN A 188 -0.98 -4.00 -0.71
N LEU A 189 -0.80 -2.97 -1.54
CA LEU A 189 -1.80 -2.53 -2.53
C LEU A 189 -1.95 -3.49 -3.71
N GLY A 190 -0.87 -4.19 -4.10
CA GLY A 190 -0.90 -5.18 -5.17
C GLY A 190 -1.48 -6.55 -4.77
N GLN A 191 -1.83 -6.73 -3.49
CA GLN A 191 -2.48 -7.95 -3.01
C GLN A 191 -3.99 -7.73 -2.90
N PRO A 192 -4.82 -8.68 -3.37
CA PRO A 192 -6.27 -8.59 -3.17
C PRO A 192 -6.58 -8.53 -1.66
N PRO A 193 -7.58 -7.72 -1.24
CA PRO A 193 -7.98 -7.67 0.16
C PRO A 193 -8.36 -9.08 0.64
N ARG A 194 -7.85 -9.48 1.80
CA ARG A 194 -8.18 -10.76 2.44
C ARG A 194 -9.53 -10.71 3.12
#